data_AF-A0A9P3F9W0-F1
#
_entry.id   AF-A0A9P3F9W0-F1
#
_cell.length_a   1.000
_cell.length_b   1.000
_cell.length_c   1.000
_cell.angle_alpha   90.00
_cell.angle_beta   90.00
_cell.angle_gamma   90.00
#
_symmetry.space_group_name_H-M   'P 1'
#
loop_
_entity.id
_entity.type
_entity.pdbx_description
1 polymer ?
#
loop_
_entity_poly.entity_id
_entity_poly.type
_entity_poly.pdbx_seq_one_letter_code
_entity_poly.pdbx_strand_id
1 'polypeptide(L)'
;MSLQYISDCSDHAITYLTHLLRSIQISRHNYQVARHGAPSLMCLPDDILLLVLDYVEESTRLDDGLPSATDAASSQDLISLAMCNRRMRTLASPLLFEKIRLGRSWGPEHMIESLKALRQSEDALKATRELHIDLWPKPERTVPSEVLDELGLILIECMALMKRLTKMSLSTTPSCSESLRETFEQAGPSYPQLKELVVGAHSGWLIRYCPTVEAISSDDWLIESLSGHNPLPEFLQAAGQATELREFSCNALWDIESVQLAYQSMPQLRSLGIRGRISPPLQEMITILRKFRHLRFLALPEASMLAGLNIGECSFVHLENSAAQASTLMTIFEKLRRLEEVRLGRHFRAWASSEAHRPGQITLRWEINCGLTRSQTLYCNRATIYPETDDACSLTTIDDDLEAILSTAEDSASIFSRADTLAF
;
A
#
# COMPACT_ATOMS: atom_id res chain seq x y z
N MET A 1 24.99 30.56 -4.47
CA MET A 1 25.63 29.23 -4.52
C MET A 1 25.70 28.81 -5.97
N SER A 2 26.86 28.38 -6.47
CA SER A 2 26.99 27.93 -7.87
C SER A 2 26.32 26.56 -8.06
N LEU A 3 25.92 26.24 -9.30
CA LEU A 3 25.50 24.88 -9.69
C LEU A 3 26.53 23.80 -9.28
N GLN A 4 27.80 24.15 -9.16
CA GLN A 4 28.86 23.25 -8.68
C GLN A 4 28.59 22.71 -7.27
N TYR A 5 28.10 23.54 -6.34
CA TYR A 5 27.84 23.11 -4.98
C TYR A 5 26.66 22.13 -4.87
N ILE A 6 25.77 22.14 -5.86
CA ILE A 6 24.65 21.20 -5.93
C ILE A 6 25.10 19.88 -6.56
N SER A 7 26.13 19.84 -7.42
CA SER A 7 26.66 18.55 -7.90
C SER A 7 27.32 17.81 -6.76
N ASP A 8 27.83 18.57 -5.80
CA ASP A 8 28.41 18.03 -4.59
C ASP A 8 27.32 17.60 -3.57
N CYS A 9 26.04 17.95 -3.78
CA CYS A 9 24.92 17.65 -2.85
C CYS A 9 23.82 16.73 -3.42
N SER A 10 23.59 16.71 -4.74
CA SER A 10 22.67 15.79 -5.42
C SER A 10 22.88 15.82 -6.94
N ASP A 11 23.34 14.69 -7.49
CA ASP A 11 23.47 14.49 -8.93
C ASP A 11 22.10 14.47 -9.65
N HIS A 12 21.05 14.00 -8.96
CA HIS A 12 19.68 13.94 -9.47
C HIS A 12 19.08 15.34 -9.65
N ALA A 13 19.26 16.21 -8.66
CA ALA A 13 18.77 17.59 -8.71
C ALA A 13 19.37 18.36 -9.89
N ILE A 14 20.69 18.19 -10.16
CA ILE A 14 21.34 18.84 -11.30
C ILE A 14 20.92 18.28 -12.63
N THR A 15 20.74 16.97 -12.72
CA THR A 15 20.26 16.34 -13.96
C THR A 15 18.90 16.92 -14.32
N TYR A 16 17.98 16.98 -13.36
CA TYR A 16 16.66 17.56 -13.57
C TYR A 16 16.71 19.05 -13.90
N LEU A 17 17.47 19.86 -13.13
CA LEU A 17 17.65 21.28 -13.41
C LEU A 17 18.23 21.53 -14.80
N THR A 18 19.20 20.71 -15.24
CA THR A 18 19.78 20.82 -16.57
C THR A 18 18.75 20.49 -17.65
N HIS A 19 17.89 19.50 -17.42
CA HIS A 19 16.78 19.19 -18.32
C HIS A 19 15.71 20.28 -18.34
N LEU A 20 15.32 20.80 -17.18
CA LEU A 20 14.34 21.88 -17.03
C LEU A 20 14.82 23.19 -17.68
N LEU A 21 16.10 23.55 -17.47
CA LEU A 21 16.72 24.72 -18.10
C LEU A 21 16.89 24.56 -19.62
N ARG A 22 16.93 23.33 -20.13
CA ARG A 22 16.94 23.04 -21.58
C ARG A 22 15.53 23.06 -22.18
N SER A 23 14.51 22.66 -21.42
CA SER A 23 13.11 22.57 -21.89
C SER A 23 12.39 23.92 -21.81
N ILE A 24 12.63 24.67 -20.74
CA ILE A 24 12.26 26.08 -20.66
C ILE A 24 13.26 26.81 -21.57
N GLN A 25 12.83 27.23 -22.76
CA GLN A 25 13.64 28.08 -23.64
C GLN A 25 13.88 29.43 -22.95
N ILE A 26 14.77 29.47 -21.95
CA ILE A 26 15.15 30.69 -21.27
C ILE A 26 15.83 31.55 -22.31
N SER A 27 15.13 32.60 -22.73
CA SER A 27 15.63 33.58 -23.69
C SER A 27 17.03 34.04 -23.25
N ARG A 28 17.93 34.15 -24.23
CA ARG A 28 19.37 34.42 -24.07
C ARG A 28 19.71 35.63 -23.18
N HIS A 29 18.75 36.46 -22.79
CA HIS A 29 18.93 37.59 -21.87
C HIS A 29 19.28 37.16 -20.44
N ASN A 30 18.71 36.07 -19.91
CA ASN A 30 19.06 35.59 -18.56
C ASN A 30 20.40 34.83 -18.50
N TYR A 31 20.92 34.41 -19.66
CA TYR A 31 22.23 33.76 -19.79
C TYR A 31 23.40 34.74 -19.57
N GLN A 32 23.18 36.04 -19.73
CA GLN A 32 24.22 37.06 -19.47
C GLN A 32 24.47 37.27 -17.98
N VAL A 33 23.46 37.05 -17.13
CA VAL A 33 23.63 37.05 -15.66
C VAL A 33 24.48 35.83 -15.21
N ALA A 34 24.33 34.69 -15.89
CA ALA A 34 25.13 33.48 -15.64
C ALA A 34 26.61 33.61 -16.02
N ARG A 35 26.97 34.58 -16.89
CA ARG A 35 28.35 34.78 -17.39
C ARG A 35 29.27 35.49 -16.37
N HIS A 36 28.70 36.15 -15.36
CA HIS A 36 29.45 36.90 -14.33
C HIS A 36 29.26 36.34 -12.91
N GLY A 37 28.40 35.34 -12.73
CA GLY A 37 28.23 34.58 -11.50
C GLY A 37 27.34 33.39 -11.80
N ALA A 38 27.79 32.18 -11.44
CA ALA A 38 27.04 30.96 -11.71
C ALA A 38 25.57 31.11 -11.26
N PRO A 39 24.59 30.68 -12.08
CA PRO A 39 23.18 30.83 -11.74
C PRO A 39 22.92 30.15 -10.39
N SER A 40 22.49 30.96 -9.43
CA SER A 40 22.25 30.50 -8.07
C SER A 40 20.84 29.94 -7.98
N LEU A 41 20.69 28.73 -7.45
CA LEU A 41 19.38 28.11 -7.20
C LEU A 41 18.45 29.03 -6.39
N MET A 42 19.05 29.89 -5.56
CA MET A 42 18.36 30.90 -4.77
C MET A 42 17.59 31.94 -5.60
N CYS A 43 17.88 32.04 -6.90
CA CYS A 43 17.17 32.92 -7.82
C CYS A 43 15.95 32.22 -8.46
N LEU A 44 15.76 30.91 -8.26
CA LEU A 44 14.58 30.20 -8.73
C LEU A 44 13.39 30.53 -7.82
N PRO A 45 12.16 30.63 -8.38
CA PRO A 45 10.91 30.68 -7.60
C PRO A 45 10.71 29.43 -6.74
N ASP A 46 9.95 29.55 -5.65
CA ASP A 46 9.65 28.42 -4.74
C ASP A 46 9.00 27.25 -5.49
N ASP A 47 8.09 27.54 -6.42
CA ASP A 47 7.38 26.54 -7.22
C ASP A 47 8.33 25.67 -8.04
N ILE A 48 9.41 26.26 -8.58
CA ILE A 48 10.43 25.53 -9.34
C ILE A 48 11.31 24.71 -8.40
N LEU A 49 11.61 25.24 -7.21
CA LEU A 49 12.39 24.50 -6.20
C LEU A 49 11.62 23.30 -5.66
N LEU A 50 10.31 23.44 -5.48
CA LEU A 50 9.42 22.33 -5.10
C LEU A 50 9.41 21.24 -6.17
N LEU A 51 9.30 21.58 -7.46
CA LEU A 51 9.40 20.59 -8.54
C LEU A 51 10.74 19.86 -8.57
N VAL A 52 11.84 20.53 -8.20
CA VAL A 52 13.16 19.90 -8.11
C VAL A 52 13.20 18.94 -6.92
N LEU A 53 12.65 19.34 -5.77
CA LEU A 53 12.60 18.51 -4.57
C LEU A 53 11.69 17.29 -4.77
N ASP A 54 10.52 17.47 -5.38
CA ASP A 54 9.59 16.39 -5.75
C ASP A 54 10.27 15.42 -6.71
N TYR A 55 11.05 15.89 -7.69
CA TYR A 55 11.77 15.00 -8.60
C TYR A 55 12.87 14.19 -7.89
N VAL A 56 13.62 14.82 -6.98
CA VAL A 56 14.61 14.12 -6.15
C VAL A 56 13.92 13.06 -5.30
N GLU A 57 12.74 13.35 -4.77
CA GLU A 57 11.92 12.37 -4.06
C GLU A 57 11.34 11.28 -4.98
N GLU A 58 10.79 11.60 -6.14
CA GLU A 58 10.19 10.62 -7.06
C GLU A 58 11.22 9.68 -7.68
N SER A 59 12.47 10.14 -7.87
CA SER A 59 13.58 9.27 -8.24
C SER A 59 13.87 8.17 -7.20
N THR A 60 13.28 8.26 -5.99
CA THR A 60 13.27 7.20 -4.96
C THR A 60 12.14 6.18 -5.14
N ARG A 61 11.04 6.53 -5.81
CA ARG A 61 9.80 5.72 -5.85
C ARG A 61 9.71 4.76 -7.05
N LEU A 62 10.60 4.88 -8.03
CA LEU A 62 10.56 4.07 -9.27
C LEU A 62 11.19 2.66 -9.14
N ASP A 63 11.87 2.36 -8.03
CA ASP A 63 12.42 1.03 -7.71
C ASP A 63 11.54 0.33 -6.64
N ASP A 64 10.37 -0.13 -7.04
CA ASP A 64 9.36 -0.76 -6.16
C ASP A 64 9.73 -2.22 -5.75
N GLY A 65 11.01 -2.51 -5.55
CA GLY A 65 11.52 -3.85 -5.26
C GLY A 65 12.70 -3.87 -4.30
N LEU A 66 12.44 -4.31 -3.06
CA LEU A 66 13.39 -4.48 -1.94
C LEU A 66 14.24 -3.23 -1.62
N PRO A 67 14.33 -2.78 -0.34
CA PRO A 67 15.09 -1.58 0.00
C PRO A 67 16.53 -1.70 -0.48
N SER A 68 16.85 -0.99 -1.56
CA SER A 68 18.13 -1.00 -2.24
C SER A 68 19.01 0.12 -1.67
N ALA A 69 20.32 0.02 -1.87
CA ALA A 69 21.28 1.09 -1.54
C ALA A 69 20.94 2.44 -2.23
N THR A 70 20.08 2.42 -3.25
CA THR A 70 19.58 3.60 -3.98
C THR A 70 18.55 4.43 -3.19
N ASP A 71 17.68 3.81 -2.37
CA ASP A 71 16.69 4.52 -1.53
C ASP A 71 17.36 5.35 -0.43
N ALA A 72 18.48 4.84 0.09
CA ALA A 72 19.28 5.54 1.10
C ALA A 72 20.07 6.71 0.51
N ALA A 73 20.55 6.59 -0.73
CA ALA A 73 21.32 7.63 -1.41
C ALA A 73 20.46 8.85 -1.80
N SER A 74 19.22 8.65 -2.20
CA SER A 74 18.31 9.71 -2.63
C SER A 74 17.57 10.41 -1.46
N SER A 75 17.28 9.69 -0.38
CA SER A 75 16.91 10.32 0.91
C SER A 75 18.03 11.24 1.44
N GLN A 76 19.29 10.84 1.21
CA GLN A 76 20.46 11.63 1.58
C GLN A 76 20.60 12.90 0.72
N ASP A 77 20.25 12.85 -0.56
CA ASP A 77 20.21 14.01 -1.46
C ASP A 77 19.20 15.06 -0.96
N LEU A 78 17.99 14.63 -0.59
CA LEU A 78 16.94 15.53 -0.07
C LEU A 78 17.37 16.18 1.26
N ILE A 79 17.98 15.41 2.16
CA ILE A 79 18.56 15.93 3.42
C ILE A 79 19.67 16.94 3.12
N SER A 80 20.56 16.64 2.17
CA SER A 80 21.67 17.51 1.78
C SER A 80 21.16 18.85 1.24
N LEU A 81 20.13 18.81 0.40
CA LEU A 81 19.45 20.01 -0.11
C LEU A 81 18.78 20.82 1.01
N ALA A 82 18.10 20.17 1.95
CA ALA A 82 17.46 20.82 3.09
C ALA A 82 18.48 21.47 4.04
N MET A 83 19.70 20.94 4.11
CA MET A 83 20.79 21.48 4.92
C MET A 83 21.48 22.69 4.28
N CYS A 84 21.32 22.91 2.97
CA CYS A 84 21.98 23.99 2.24
C CYS A 84 21.61 25.40 2.73
N ASN A 85 20.33 25.65 3.05
CA ASN A 85 19.87 26.93 3.60
C ASN A 85 18.45 26.84 4.19
N ARG A 86 18.02 27.90 4.89
CA ARG A 86 16.70 27.99 5.53
C ARG A 86 15.52 27.86 4.56
N ARG A 87 15.59 28.45 3.37
CA ARG A 87 14.52 28.41 2.37
C ARG A 87 14.32 26.98 1.86
N MET A 88 15.41 26.30 1.50
CA MET A 88 15.38 24.89 1.09
C MET A 88 14.87 23.99 2.22
N ARG A 89 15.30 24.24 3.46
CA ARG A 89 14.77 23.50 4.62
C ARG A 89 13.26 23.64 4.73
N THR A 90 12.73 24.86 4.68
CA THR A 90 11.28 25.10 4.75
C THR A 90 10.51 24.41 3.63
N LEU A 91 11.04 24.43 2.40
CA LEU A 91 10.41 23.77 1.25
C LEU A 91 10.52 22.24 1.30
N ALA A 92 11.64 21.70 1.79
CA ALA A 92 11.89 20.26 1.85
C ALA A 92 11.29 19.59 3.09
N SER A 93 11.05 20.33 4.19
CA SER A 93 10.51 19.78 5.44
C SER A 93 9.26 18.91 5.24
N PRO A 94 8.23 19.34 4.45
CA PRO A 94 7.05 18.51 4.24
C PRO A 94 7.36 17.15 3.60
N LEU A 95 8.32 17.10 2.67
CA LEU A 95 8.73 15.89 1.96
C LEU A 95 9.60 14.99 2.87
N LEU A 96 10.54 15.59 3.60
CA LEU A 96 11.40 14.89 4.56
C LEU A 96 10.62 14.18 5.67
N PHE A 97 9.53 14.79 6.14
CA PHE A 97 8.72 14.27 7.22
C PHE A 97 7.42 13.62 6.75
N GLU A 98 7.15 13.52 5.43
CA GLU A 98 5.95 12.84 4.93
C GLU A 98 5.90 11.39 5.42
N LYS A 99 7.06 10.73 5.47
CA LYS A 99 7.21 9.33 5.83
C LYS A 99 8.28 9.13 6.90
N ILE A 100 7.86 8.71 8.07
CA ILE A 100 8.74 8.43 9.21
C ILE A 100 8.91 6.92 9.36
N ARG A 101 10.16 6.46 9.39
CA ARG A 101 10.51 5.05 9.59
C ARG A 101 11.43 4.88 10.79
N LEU A 102 10.94 4.19 11.82
CA LEU A 102 11.69 3.76 13.01
C LEU A 102 12.01 2.27 12.86
N GLY A 103 13.16 1.96 12.27
CA GLY A 103 13.51 0.62 11.81
C GLY A 103 14.15 -0.30 12.86
N ARG A 104 14.33 -1.58 12.51
CA ARG A 104 14.87 -2.67 13.38
C ARG A 104 16.23 -2.38 14.00
N SER A 105 17.06 -1.56 13.35
CA SER A 105 18.37 -1.19 13.88
C SER A 105 18.27 -0.27 15.11
N TRP A 106 17.09 0.27 15.39
CA TRP A 106 16.86 1.19 16.49
C TRP A 106 16.41 0.39 17.70
N GLY A 107 17.12 0.55 18.82
CA GLY A 107 16.62 0.08 20.10
C GLY A 107 15.38 0.87 20.52
N PRO A 108 14.53 0.32 21.41
CA PRO A 108 13.38 1.02 21.97
C PRO A 108 13.73 2.42 22.49
N GLU A 109 14.91 2.57 23.11
CA GLU A 109 15.37 3.85 23.65
C GLU A 109 15.59 4.91 22.55
N HIS A 110 16.17 4.51 21.42
CA HIS A 110 16.38 5.41 20.29
C HIS A 110 15.05 5.79 19.62
N MET A 111 14.08 4.87 19.59
CA MET A 111 12.73 5.16 19.11
C MET A 111 12.04 6.17 20.02
N ILE A 112 12.12 6.01 21.34
CA ILE A 112 11.58 6.96 22.33
C ILE A 112 12.18 8.35 22.13
N GLU A 113 13.51 8.49 22.08
CA GLU A 113 14.14 9.79 21.91
C GLU A 113 13.76 10.47 20.58
N SER A 114 13.57 9.67 19.53
CA SER A 114 13.16 10.18 18.23
C SER A 114 11.69 10.59 18.21
N LEU A 115 10.81 9.86 18.90
CA LEU A 115 9.42 10.26 19.12
C LEU A 115 9.33 11.51 20.02
N LYS A 116 10.21 11.66 21.02
CA LYS A 116 10.32 12.90 21.82
C LYS A 116 10.71 14.09 20.94
N ALA A 117 11.69 13.92 20.06
CA ALA A 117 12.10 14.95 19.12
C ALA A 117 10.98 15.29 18.12
N LEU A 118 10.28 14.27 17.62
CA LEU A 118 9.14 14.41 16.71
C LEU A 118 7.99 15.19 17.37
N ARG A 119 7.67 14.90 18.63
CA ARG A 119 6.67 15.61 19.43
C ARG A 119 6.98 17.11 19.57
N GLN A 120 8.24 17.50 19.52
CA GLN A 120 8.67 18.90 19.60
C GLN A 120 8.71 19.61 18.23
N SER A 121 8.57 18.87 17.13
CA SER A 121 8.65 19.40 15.77
C SER A 121 7.27 19.59 15.16
N GLU A 122 6.74 20.81 15.23
CA GLU A 122 5.42 21.15 14.67
C GLU A 122 5.35 20.88 13.15
N ASP A 123 6.42 21.18 12.42
CA ASP A 123 6.49 20.93 10.98
C ASP A 123 6.39 19.43 10.67
N ALA A 124 7.07 18.58 11.44
CA ALA A 124 7.03 17.13 11.23
C ALA A 124 5.65 16.55 11.56
N LEU A 125 5.05 16.95 12.68
CA LEU A 125 3.71 16.52 13.07
C LEU A 125 2.65 16.92 12.03
N LYS A 126 2.79 18.11 11.41
CA LYS A 126 1.90 18.58 10.34
C LYS A 126 2.16 17.93 8.99
N ALA A 127 3.36 17.43 8.73
CA ALA A 127 3.75 16.83 7.46
C ALA A 127 3.49 15.32 7.41
N THR A 128 3.63 14.62 8.53
CA THR A 128 3.61 13.15 8.59
C THR A 128 2.29 12.56 8.06
N ARG A 129 2.43 11.69 7.07
CA ARG A 129 1.36 10.90 6.44
C ARG A 129 1.53 9.41 6.65
N GLU A 130 2.76 8.95 6.70
CA GLU A 130 3.10 7.54 6.95
C GLU A 130 4.02 7.40 8.16
N LEU A 131 3.66 6.51 9.08
CA LEU A 131 4.50 6.13 10.22
C LEU A 131 4.77 4.62 10.19
N HIS A 132 6.04 4.24 10.16
CA HIS A 132 6.46 2.84 10.15
C HIS A 132 7.33 2.55 11.37
N ILE A 133 6.94 1.55 12.16
CA ILE A 133 7.62 1.14 13.38
C ILE A 133 7.93 -0.35 13.29
N ASP A 134 9.21 -0.68 13.41
CA ASP A 134 9.74 -2.04 13.26
C ASP A 134 10.57 -2.40 14.50
N LEU A 135 9.90 -2.85 15.56
CA LEU A 135 10.45 -3.10 16.88
C LEU A 135 10.87 -4.56 17.04
N TRP A 136 12.07 -4.88 16.55
CA TRP A 136 12.69 -6.20 16.69
C TRP A 136 13.98 -6.10 17.50
N PRO A 137 13.88 -6.05 18.84
CA PRO A 137 15.07 -6.06 19.68
C PRO A 137 15.90 -7.31 19.40
N LYS A 138 17.22 -7.20 19.58
CA LYS A 138 18.14 -8.34 19.43
C LYS A 138 17.64 -9.50 20.32
N PRO A 139 17.66 -10.75 19.84
CA PRO A 139 17.05 -11.90 20.52
C PRO A 139 17.61 -12.16 21.93
N GLU A 140 18.84 -11.70 22.21
CA GLU A 140 19.49 -11.82 23.53
C GLU A 140 19.10 -10.70 24.52
N ARG A 141 18.38 -9.68 24.07
CA ARG A 141 18.06 -8.49 24.86
C ARG A 141 16.59 -8.48 25.26
N THR A 142 16.34 -8.81 26.51
CA THR A 142 15.05 -8.53 27.15
C THR A 142 14.92 -7.02 27.29
N VAL A 143 13.85 -6.44 26.74
CA VAL A 143 13.53 -5.02 26.90
C VAL A 143 12.72 -4.87 28.21
N PRO A 144 13.10 -3.97 29.13
CA PRO A 144 12.30 -3.70 30.33
C PRO A 144 10.90 -3.21 29.98
N SER A 145 9.89 -3.63 30.74
CA SER A 145 8.49 -3.23 30.49
C SER A 145 8.31 -1.72 30.59
N GLU A 146 9.01 -1.03 31.50
CA GLU A 146 8.89 0.41 31.69
C GLU A 146 9.29 1.20 30.44
N VAL A 147 10.26 0.68 29.68
CA VAL A 147 10.71 1.27 28.41
C VAL A 147 9.64 1.08 27.32
N LEU A 148 8.97 -0.07 27.31
CA LEU A 148 7.89 -0.34 26.35
C LEU A 148 6.64 0.47 26.68
N ASP A 149 6.34 0.68 27.96
CA ASP A 149 5.25 1.54 28.42
C ASP A 149 5.50 3.00 28.02
N GLU A 150 6.72 3.51 28.24
CA GLU A 150 7.11 4.86 27.79
C GLU A 150 7.00 4.99 26.27
N LEU A 151 7.47 3.98 25.52
CA LEU A 151 7.36 3.94 24.06
C LEU A 151 5.89 3.94 23.61
N GLY A 152 5.03 3.16 24.25
CA GLY A 152 3.60 3.11 23.95
C GLY A 152 2.92 4.46 24.19
N LEU A 153 3.16 5.07 25.36
CA LEU A 153 2.59 6.37 25.72
C LEU A 153 3.00 7.47 24.73
N ILE A 154 4.30 7.57 24.43
CA ILE A 154 4.77 8.62 23.54
C ILE A 154 4.33 8.41 22.09
N LEU A 155 4.21 7.15 21.65
CA LEU A 155 3.67 6.82 20.34
C LEU A 155 2.21 7.29 20.22
N ILE A 156 1.38 6.99 21.23
CA ILE A 156 -0.02 7.41 21.28
C ILE A 156 -0.12 8.94 21.20
N GLU A 157 0.68 9.66 21.99
CA GLU A 157 0.72 11.12 21.96
C GLU A 157 1.11 11.66 20.58
N CYS A 158 2.16 11.11 19.97
CA CYS A 158 2.62 11.52 18.65
C CYS A 158 1.54 11.31 17.59
N MET A 159 0.92 10.12 17.55
CA MET A 159 -0.12 9.79 16.60
C MET A 159 -1.36 10.69 16.74
N ALA A 160 -1.73 11.04 17.96
CA ALA A 160 -2.84 11.97 18.22
C ALA A 160 -2.56 13.39 17.68
N LEU A 161 -1.29 13.81 17.64
CA LEU A 161 -0.89 15.11 17.11
C LEU A 161 -0.72 15.11 15.57
N MET A 162 -0.50 13.95 14.95
CA MET A 162 -0.33 13.80 13.50
C MET A 162 -1.67 13.78 12.76
N LYS A 163 -2.24 14.96 12.52
CA LYS A 163 -3.57 15.10 11.89
C LYS A 163 -3.66 14.60 10.44
N ARG A 164 -2.54 14.42 9.75
CA ARG A 164 -2.48 13.93 8.36
C ARG A 164 -2.03 12.48 8.25
N LEU A 165 -1.83 11.78 9.37
CA LEU A 165 -1.41 10.39 9.37
C LEU A 165 -2.50 9.51 8.74
N THR A 166 -2.25 8.98 7.55
CA THR A 166 -3.18 8.11 6.83
C THR A 166 -2.73 6.66 6.82
N LYS A 167 -1.43 6.40 7.01
CA LYS A 167 -0.85 5.06 6.99
C LYS A 167 -0.01 4.78 8.21
N MET A 168 -0.23 3.63 8.84
CA MET A 168 0.63 3.14 9.91
C MET A 168 1.09 1.71 9.65
N SER A 169 2.37 1.46 9.88
CA SER A 169 2.95 0.13 9.90
C SER A 169 3.51 -0.17 11.29
N LEU A 170 3.13 -1.30 11.88
CA LEU A 170 3.66 -1.77 13.16
C LEU A 170 4.04 -3.24 13.06
N SER A 171 5.33 -3.54 13.20
CA SER A 171 5.86 -4.91 13.32
C SER A 171 6.69 -5.02 14.58
N THR A 172 6.41 -6.03 15.42
CA THR A 172 7.01 -6.19 16.74
C THR A 172 7.22 -7.68 17.07
N THR A 173 8.10 -7.96 18.03
CA THR A 173 8.16 -9.29 18.67
C THR A 173 6.94 -9.54 19.57
N PRO A 174 6.61 -10.80 19.90
CA PRO A 174 5.46 -11.12 20.74
C PRO A 174 5.43 -10.36 22.07
N SER A 175 6.57 -10.33 22.80
CA SER A 175 6.67 -9.69 24.10
C SER A 175 6.49 -8.17 24.01
N CYS A 176 7.07 -7.53 23.00
CA CYS A 176 6.88 -6.10 22.78
C CYS A 176 5.43 -5.77 22.38
N SER A 177 4.81 -6.65 21.58
CA SER A 177 3.41 -6.48 21.18
C SER A 177 2.45 -6.53 22.36
N GLU A 178 2.69 -7.44 23.31
CA GLU A 178 1.86 -7.57 24.51
C GLU A 178 1.93 -6.33 25.40
N SER A 179 3.13 -5.83 25.70
CA SER A 179 3.28 -4.60 26.49
C SER A 179 2.64 -3.38 25.78
N LEU A 180 2.87 -3.22 24.48
CA LEU A 180 2.24 -2.14 23.72
C LEU A 180 0.71 -2.25 23.69
N ARG A 181 0.17 -3.46 23.57
CA ARG A 181 -1.27 -3.70 23.65
C ARG A 181 -1.82 -3.22 24.99
N GLU A 182 -1.19 -3.59 26.10
CA GLU A 182 -1.62 -3.16 27.44
C GLU A 182 -1.62 -1.63 27.58
N THR A 183 -0.59 -0.95 27.09
CA THR A 183 -0.53 0.52 27.10
C THR A 183 -1.67 1.14 26.27
N PHE A 184 -1.95 0.60 25.08
CA PHE A 184 -3.05 1.08 24.22
C PHE A 184 -4.43 0.78 24.83
N GLU A 185 -4.61 -0.37 25.46
CA GLU A 185 -5.85 -0.73 26.15
C GLU A 185 -6.15 0.21 27.31
N GLN A 186 -5.14 0.59 28.10
CA GLN A 186 -5.29 1.54 29.19
C GLN A 186 -5.62 2.96 28.71
N ALA A 187 -4.98 3.41 27.63
CA ALA A 187 -5.20 4.74 27.08
C ALA A 187 -6.52 4.87 26.28
N GLY A 188 -7.03 3.76 25.73
CA GLY A 188 -8.23 3.73 24.90
C GLY A 188 -8.22 4.70 23.71
N PRO A 189 -7.13 4.83 22.93
CA PRO A 189 -7.04 5.81 21.86
C PRO A 189 -7.97 5.45 20.70
N SER A 190 -8.24 6.41 19.81
CA SER A 190 -8.94 6.17 18.55
C SER A 190 -8.31 7.01 17.45
N TYR A 191 -8.05 6.39 16.31
CA TYR A 191 -7.35 6.99 15.17
C TYR A 191 -8.20 6.95 13.90
N PRO A 192 -9.28 7.75 13.83
CA PRO A 192 -10.18 7.77 12.66
C PRO A 192 -9.54 8.36 11.39
N GLN A 193 -8.37 8.99 11.50
CA GLN A 193 -7.62 9.49 10.35
C GLN A 193 -6.88 8.39 9.58
N LEU A 194 -6.64 7.23 10.19
CA LEU A 194 -5.91 6.13 9.56
C LEU A 194 -6.78 5.42 8.52
N LYS A 195 -6.24 5.31 7.31
CA LYS A 195 -6.88 4.66 6.15
C LYS A 195 -6.18 3.37 5.74
N GLU A 196 -4.88 3.27 6.00
CA GLU A 196 -4.09 2.08 5.70
C GLU A 196 -3.38 1.59 6.97
N LEU A 197 -3.46 0.28 7.22
CA LEU A 197 -2.76 -0.35 8.33
C LEU A 197 -1.95 -1.56 7.84
N VAL A 198 -0.65 -1.54 8.12
CA VAL A 198 0.25 -2.67 7.92
C VAL A 198 0.62 -3.24 9.28
N VAL A 199 0.20 -4.49 9.54
CA VAL A 199 0.39 -5.14 10.84
C VAL A 199 1.29 -6.36 10.72
N GLY A 200 2.30 -6.41 11.58
CA GLY A 200 3.13 -7.58 11.78
C GLY A 200 2.39 -8.69 12.50
N ALA A 201 3.06 -9.84 12.67
CA ALA A 201 2.48 -11.09 13.13
C ALA A 201 1.74 -11.02 14.48
N HIS A 202 2.14 -10.09 15.34
CA HIS A 202 1.63 -9.98 16.71
C HIS A 202 0.82 -8.70 16.95
N SER A 203 0.65 -7.84 15.95
CA SER A 203 0.14 -6.46 16.11
C SER A 203 -1.31 -6.28 15.64
N GLY A 204 -2.04 -7.38 15.39
CA GLY A 204 -3.42 -7.33 14.91
C GLY A 204 -4.41 -6.65 15.86
N TRP A 205 -4.08 -6.55 17.15
CA TRP A 205 -4.88 -5.81 18.13
C TRP A 205 -5.06 -4.32 17.77
N LEU A 206 -4.13 -3.74 17.00
CA LEU A 206 -4.14 -2.32 16.62
C LEU A 206 -5.36 -1.94 15.75
N ILE A 207 -5.93 -2.92 15.04
CA ILE A 207 -7.12 -2.73 14.18
C ILE A 207 -8.28 -2.14 14.98
N ARG A 208 -8.44 -2.53 16.25
CA ARG A 208 -9.54 -2.09 17.12
C ARG A 208 -9.57 -0.58 17.35
N TYR A 209 -8.42 0.09 17.21
CA TYR A 209 -8.28 1.53 17.41
C TYR A 209 -8.40 2.33 16.10
N CYS A 210 -8.63 1.67 14.97
CA CYS A 210 -8.67 2.28 13.63
C CYS A 210 -10.03 1.99 12.93
N PRO A 211 -11.14 2.61 13.38
CA PRO A 211 -12.49 2.21 12.95
C PRO A 211 -12.81 2.47 11.47
N THR A 212 -12.12 3.42 10.84
CA THR A 212 -12.34 3.92 9.47
C THR A 212 -11.27 3.44 8.48
N VAL A 213 -10.52 2.39 8.86
CA VAL A 213 -9.47 1.83 8.00
C VAL A 213 -10.07 1.21 6.74
N GLU A 214 -9.50 1.55 5.59
CA GLU A 214 -9.96 1.11 4.27
C GLU A 214 -9.11 -0.05 3.73
N ALA A 215 -7.84 -0.13 4.14
CA ALA A 215 -6.93 -1.19 3.75
C ALA A 215 -6.14 -1.75 4.95
N ILE A 216 -6.15 -3.08 5.10
CA ILE A 216 -5.34 -3.81 6.07
C ILE A 216 -4.43 -4.79 5.34
N SER A 217 -3.13 -4.75 5.60
CA SER A 217 -2.19 -5.74 5.10
C SER A 217 -1.28 -6.31 6.18
N SER A 218 -0.88 -7.56 6.01
CA SER A 218 0.18 -8.21 6.80
C SER A 218 1.21 -8.82 5.87
N ASP A 219 2.40 -8.22 5.86
CA ASP A 219 3.51 -8.66 4.99
C ASP A 219 4.39 -9.72 5.67
N ASP A 220 4.52 -9.64 6.99
CA ASP A 220 5.16 -10.67 7.79
C ASP A 220 4.27 -11.93 7.80
N TRP A 221 4.92 -13.10 7.78
CA TRP A 221 4.20 -14.35 7.96
C TRP A 221 3.53 -14.29 9.33
N LEU A 222 2.20 -14.45 9.39
CA LEU A 222 1.50 -14.68 10.65
C LEU A 222 1.96 -16.05 11.18
N ILE A 223 3.04 -16.05 11.97
CA ILE A 223 3.67 -17.27 12.48
C ILE A 223 2.65 -17.98 13.37
N GLU A 224 2.54 -19.30 13.19
CA GLU A 224 1.93 -20.16 14.21
C GLU A 224 2.59 -19.81 15.53
N SER A 225 1.84 -19.19 16.43
CA SER A 225 2.28 -18.93 17.78
C SER A 225 3.04 -20.16 18.32
N LEU A 226 4.04 -19.98 19.18
CA LEU A 226 4.75 -21.10 19.82
C LEU A 226 3.80 -22.12 20.51
N SER A 227 2.54 -21.74 20.71
CA SER A 227 1.40 -22.54 21.18
C SER A 227 0.66 -23.33 20.08
N GLY A 228 1.12 -23.37 18.83
CA GLY A 228 0.51 -24.11 17.73
C GLY A 228 -0.86 -23.60 17.27
N HIS A 229 -1.27 -22.41 17.71
CA HIS A 229 -2.54 -21.79 17.31
C HIS A 229 -2.33 -20.91 16.08
N ASN A 230 -3.13 -21.13 15.04
CA ASN A 230 -3.20 -20.26 13.85
C ASN A 230 -3.83 -18.91 14.27
N PRO A 231 -3.11 -17.78 14.21
CA PRO A 231 -3.64 -16.47 14.61
C PRO A 231 -4.60 -15.87 13.57
N LEU A 232 -4.72 -16.48 12.37
CA LEU A 232 -5.53 -15.96 11.27
C LEU A 232 -7.02 -15.77 11.63
N PRO A 233 -7.72 -16.68 12.33
CA PRO A 233 -9.13 -16.48 12.66
C PRO A 233 -9.39 -15.25 13.53
N GLU A 234 -8.59 -15.05 14.58
CA GLU A 234 -8.68 -13.87 15.45
C GLU A 234 -8.38 -12.58 14.66
N PHE A 235 -7.40 -12.65 13.77
CA PHE A 235 -7.04 -11.54 12.90
C PHE A 235 -8.16 -11.17 11.92
N LEU A 236 -8.80 -12.16 11.29
CA LEU A 236 -9.95 -11.95 10.39
C LEU A 236 -11.16 -11.37 11.14
N GLN A 237 -11.40 -11.81 12.38
CA GLN A 237 -12.45 -11.26 13.22
C GLN A 237 -12.17 -9.81 13.62
N ALA A 238 -10.93 -9.48 13.98
CA ALA A 238 -10.51 -8.12 14.28
C ALA A 238 -10.67 -7.21 13.05
N ALA A 239 -10.22 -7.66 11.87
CA ALA A 239 -10.39 -6.95 10.61
C ALA A 239 -11.86 -6.72 10.25
N GLY A 240 -12.74 -7.68 10.55
CA GLY A 240 -14.18 -7.55 10.36
C GLY A 240 -14.86 -6.45 11.20
N GLN A 241 -14.18 -5.89 12.20
CA GLN A 241 -14.69 -4.76 12.98
C GLN A 241 -14.53 -3.42 12.25
N ALA A 242 -13.66 -3.35 11.23
CA ALA A 242 -13.47 -2.16 10.40
C ALA A 242 -14.59 -2.05 9.35
N THR A 243 -15.48 -1.08 9.54
CA THR A 243 -16.70 -0.94 8.71
C THR A 243 -16.42 -0.40 7.31
N GLU A 244 -15.35 0.38 7.14
CA GLU A 244 -14.94 0.96 5.84
C GLU A 244 -13.95 0.07 5.07
N LEU A 245 -13.62 -1.10 5.59
CA LEU A 245 -12.59 -1.97 5.01
C LEU A 245 -12.98 -2.46 3.61
N ARG A 246 -12.13 -2.15 2.63
CA ARG A 246 -12.29 -2.52 1.21
C ARG A 246 -11.17 -3.41 0.72
N GLU A 247 -9.98 -3.30 1.32
CA GLU A 247 -8.80 -4.06 0.92
C GLU A 247 -8.24 -4.83 2.10
N PHE A 248 -8.07 -6.13 1.93
CA PHE A 248 -7.48 -7.00 2.95
C PHE A 248 -6.45 -7.91 2.29
N SER A 249 -5.23 -7.98 2.84
CA SER A 249 -4.20 -8.89 2.35
C SER A 249 -3.42 -9.49 3.52
N CYS A 250 -3.34 -10.81 3.60
CA CYS A 250 -2.66 -11.46 4.73
C CYS A 250 -1.81 -12.65 4.28
N ASN A 251 -0.57 -12.69 4.79
CA ASN A 251 0.38 -13.77 4.62
C ASN A 251 0.27 -14.78 5.77
N ALA A 252 -0.40 -15.91 5.54
CA ALA A 252 -0.72 -16.89 6.58
C ALA A 252 -0.87 -18.31 6.00
N LEU A 253 -1.19 -19.27 6.88
CA LEU A 253 -1.72 -20.56 6.48
C LEU A 253 -3.24 -20.47 6.31
N TRP A 254 -3.70 -20.59 5.06
CA TRP A 254 -5.11 -20.50 4.72
C TRP A 254 -5.72 -21.89 4.53
N ASP A 255 -6.76 -22.17 5.30
CA ASP A 255 -7.68 -23.29 5.13
C ASP A 255 -9.04 -22.81 4.59
N ILE A 256 -9.91 -23.76 4.24
CA ILE A 256 -11.25 -23.43 3.70
C ILE A 256 -12.11 -22.67 4.73
N GLU A 257 -11.94 -22.97 6.02
CA GLU A 257 -12.65 -22.34 7.13
C GLU A 257 -12.25 -20.87 7.27
N SER A 258 -10.97 -20.55 7.12
CA SER A 258 -10.44 -19.19 7.14
C SER A 258 -10.93 -18.36 5.96
N VAL A 259 -11.04 -18.97 4.76
CA VAL A 259 -11.64 -18.28 3.59
C VAL A 259 -13.13 -18.02 3.83
N GLN A 260 -13.85 -18.98 4.42
CA GLN A 260 -15.27 -18.84 4.77
C GLN A 260 -15.47 -17.77 5.87
N LEU A 261 -14.57 -17.72 6.85
CA LEU A 261 -14.57 -16.71 7.91
C LEU A 261 -14.26 -15.31 7.35
N ALA A 262 -13.31 -15.18 6.42
CA ALA A 262 -13.03 -13.91 5.75
C ALA A 262 -14.28 -13.36 5.05
N TYR A 263 -15.05 -14.22 4.38
CA TYR A 263 -16.34 -13.82 3.78
C TYR A 263 -17.37 -13.40 4.83
N GLN A 264 -17.48 -14.14 5.93
CA GLN A 264 -18.45 -13.82 6.99
C GLN A 264 -18.12 -12.51 7.69
N SER A 265 -16.84 -12.24 7.94
CA SER A 265 -16.37 -11.05 8.65
C SER A 265 -16.31 -9.81 7.76
N MET A 266 -16.00 -9.97 6.46
CA MET A 266 -15.71 -8.84 5.55
C MET A 266 -16.35 -9.05 4.15
N PRO A 267 -17.69 -9.22 4.05
CA PRO A 267 -18.36 -9.53 2.78
C PRO A 267 -18.26 -8.40 1.73
N GLN A 268 -17.95 -7.17 2.15
CA GLN A 268 -17.88 -5.97 1.32
C GLN A 268 -16.53 -5.75 0.60
N LEU A 269 -15.55 -6.63 0.80
CA LEU A 269 -14.20 -6.44 0.24
C LEU A 269 -14.21 -6.27 -1.29
N ARG A 270 -13.46 -5.28 -1.75
CA ARG A 270 -13.14 -5.05 -3.16
C ARG A 270 -11.83 -5.73 -3.56
N SER A 271 -10.88 -5.82 -2.64
CA SER A 271 -9.58 -6.46 -2.85
C SER A 271 -9.30 -7.49 -1.74
N LEU A 272 -8.97 -8.71 -2.14
CA LEU A 272 -8.58 -9.79 -1.23
C LEU A 272 -7.24 -10.39 -1.64
N GLY A 273 -6.27 -10.34 -0.73
CA GLY A 273 -4.97 -10.96 -0.85
C GLY A 273 -4.82 -12.16 0.09
N ILE A 274 -4.83 -13.35 -0.49
CA ILE A 274 -4.51 -14.60 0.19
C ILE A 274 -3.05 -14.89 -0.14
N ARG A 275 -2.14 -14.64 0.81
CA ARG A 275 -0.71 -14.90 0.66
C ARG A 275 -0.29 -16.02 1.62
N GLY A 276 0.80 -16.71 1.30
CA GLY A 276 1.34 -17.79 2.13
C GLY A 276 0.97 -19.17 1.62
N ARG A 277 0.77 -20.13 2.53
CA ARG A 277 0.42 -21.51 2.19
C ARG A 277 -1.09 -21.68 2.10
N ILE A 278 -1.55 -22.36 1.06
CA ILE A 278 -2.96 -22.67 0.85
C ILE A 278 -3.12 -24.19 0.91
N SER A 279 -3.89 -24.65 1.88
CA SER A 279 -4.31 -26.05 2.00
C SER A 279 -5.49 -26.42 1.08
N PRO A 280 -6.54 -25.58 0.91
CA PRO A 280 -7.74 -26.01 0.20
C PRO A 280 -7.52 -26.02 -1.32
N PRO A 281 -8.19 -26.93 -2.04
CA PRO A 281 -8.23 -26.91 -3.48
C PRO A 281 -8.81 -25.59 -4.01
N LEU A 282 -8.23 -25.06 -5.09
CA LEU A 282 -8.69 -23.81 -5.72
C LEU A 282 -10.21 -23.81 -6.02
N GLN A 283 -10.76 -24.95 -6.42
CA GLN A 283 -12.18 -25.07 -6.76
C GLN A 283 -13.10 -24.83 -5.56
N GLU A 284 -12.70 -25.29 -4.36
CA GLU A 284 -13.44 -25.04 -3.13
C GLU A 284 -13.36 -23.57 -2.73
N MET A 285 -12.17 -22.97 -2.84
CA MET A 285 -11.99 -21.53 -2.62
C MET A 285 -12.86 -20.70 -3.56
N ILE A 286 -12.88 -21.02 -4.86
CA ILE A 286 -13.72 -20.34 -5.87
C ILE A 286 -15.19 -20.32 -5.44
N THR A 287 -15.69 -21.42 -4.86
CA THR A 287 -17.08 -21.51 -4.40
C THR A 287 -17.40 -20.48 -3.32
N ILE A 288 -16.46 -20.19 -2.42
CA ILE A 288 -16.60 -19.14 -1.40
C ILE A 288 -16.35 -17.76 -2.00
N LEU A 289 -15.31 -17.60 -2.81
CA LEU A 289 -14.92 -16.33 -3.43
C LEU A 289 -16.05 -15.75 -4.29
N ARG A 290 -16.87 -16.59 -4.94
CA ARG A 290 -18.08 -16.17 -5.66
C ARG A 290 -19.11 -15.45 -4.79
N LYS A 291 -19.12 -15.69 -3.48
CA LYS A 291 -20.06 -15.06 -2.54
C LYS A 291 -19.72 -13.58 -2.32
N PHE A 292 -18.46 -13.17 -2.49
CA PHE A 292 -18.07 -11.76 -2.38
C PHE A 292 -18.60 -10.96 -3.58
N ARG A 293 -19.65 -10.16 -3.35
CA ARG A 293 -20.35 -9.44 -4.43
C ARG A 293 -19.52 -8.32 -5.04
N HIS A 294 -18.62 -7.72 -4.25
CA HIS A 294 -17.85 -6.53 -4.60
C HIS A 294 -16.39 -6.82 -4.99
N LEU A 295 -15.96 -8.08 -4.92
CA LEU A 295 -14.56 -8.45 -5.16
C LEU A 295 -14.17 -8.20 -6.62
N ARG A 296 -13.18 -7.33 -6.82
CA ARG A 296 -12.61 -6.95 -8.12
C ARG A 296 -11.14 -7.34 -8.25
N PHE A 297 -10.41 -7.36 -7.15
CA PHE A 297 -8.97 -7.66 -7.12
C PHE A 297 -8.74 -8.89 -6.26
N LEU A 298 -8.04 -9.87 -6.81
CA LEU A 298 -7.68 -11.09 -6.08
C LEU A 298 -6.18 -11.33 -6.21
N ALA A 299 -5.48 -11.41 -5.08
CA ALA A 299 -4.10 -11.88 -5.05
C ALA A 299 -4.05 -13.26 -4.38
N LEU A 300 -3.45 -14.22 -5.08
CA LEU A 300 -3.20 -15.58 -4.61
C LEU A 300 -1.69 -15.87 -4.67
N PRO A 301 -1.20 -16.93 -4.00
CA PRO A 301 0.14 -17.45 -4.22
C PRO A 301 0.34 -17.91 -5.66
N GLU A 302 1.57 -18.27 -5.99
CA GLU A 302 1.89 -18.84 -7.31
C GLU A 302 1.06 -20.11 -7.56
N ALA A 303 0.72 -20.38 -8.83
CA ALA A 303 -0.09 -21.54 -9.19
C ALA A 303 0.51 -22.87 -8.70
N SER A 304 1.84 -23.00 -8.66
CA SER A 304 2.55 -24.14 -8.10
C SER A 304 2.27 -24.39 -6.61
N MET A 305 1.82 -23.38 -5.88
CA MET A 305 1.49 -23.44 -4.45
C MET A 305 -0.01 -23.64 -4.17
N LEU A 306 -0.85 -23.66 -5.20
CA LEU A 306 -2.28 -23.89 -5.06
C LEU A 306 -2.55 -25.40 -5.06
N ALA A 307 -3.14 -25.90 -3.97
CA ALA A 307 -3.51 -27.31 -3.86
C ALA A 307 -4.56 -27.71 -4.92
N GLY A 308 -4.50 -28.98 -5.37
CA GLY A 308 -5.48 -29.56 -6.30
C GLY A 308 -5.27 -29.20 -7.77
N LEU A 309 -4.27 -28.39 -8.11
CA LEU A 309 -3.79 -28.32 -9.49
C LEU A 309 -2.86 -29.52 -9.71
N ASN A 310 -3.28 -30.49 -10.52
CA ASN A 310 -2.43 -31.58 -11.00
C ASN A 310 -1.36 -31.02 -11.94
N ILE A 311 -0.44 -30.24 -11.40
CA ILE A 311 0.81 -29.90 -12.05
C ILE A 311 1.71 -31.06 -11.65
N GLY A 312 1.84 -32.05 -12.54
CA GLY A 312 2.79 -33.15 -12.35
C GLY A 312 4.14 -32.60 -11.92
N GLU A 313 4.90 -33.36 -11.13
CA GLU A 313 6.18 -32.96 -10.51
C GLU A 313 7.08 -32.16 -11.47
N CYS A 314 6.92 -30.84 -11.50
CA CYS A 314 7.67 -29.95 -12.37
C CYS A 314 8.53 -29.07 -11.47
N SER A 315 9.80 -29.45 -11.41
CA SER A 315 10.90 -28.66 -10.87
C SER A 315 10.86 -27.22 -11.40
N PHE A 316 11.26 -26.28 -10.54
CA PHE A 316 11.48 -24.86 -10.81
C PHE A 316 12.25 -24.59 -12.12
N VAL A 317 11.57 -24.57 -13.26
CA VAL A 317 12.14 -24.16 -14.55
C VAL A 317 11.15 -23.24 -15.26
N HIS A 318 11.62 -22.02 -15.49
CA HIS A 318 10.90 -20.76 -15.77
C HIS A 318 9.92 -20.69 -16.96
N LEU A 319 9.59 -21.78 -17.66
CA LEU A 319 8.73 -21.74 -18.85
C LEU A 319 7.42 -22.54 -18.69
N GLU A 320 7.44 -23.71 -18.04
CA GLU A 320 6.23 -24.54 -17.85
C GLU A 320 5.25 -23.94 -16.82
N ASN A 321 5.78 -23.17 -15.86
CA ASN A 321 4.95 -22.40 -14.91
C ASN A 321 4.02 -21.39 -15.60
N SER A 322 4.37 -20.90 -16.80
CA SER A 322 3.53 -19.92 -17.50
C SER A 322 2.21 -20.52 -18.01
N ALA A 323 2.22 -21.78 -18.47
CA ALA A 323 1.02 -22.47 -18.95
C ALA A 323 0.09 -22.85 -17.80
N ALA A 324 0.64 -23.36 -16.70
CA ALA A 324 -0.14 -23.67 -15.50
C ALA A 324 -0.74 -22.40 -14.87
N GLN A 325 0.03 -21.30 -14.79
CA GLN A 325 -0.46 -20.01 -14.32
C GLN A 325 -1.54 -19.43 -15.24
N ALA A 326 -1.35 -19.49 -16.57
CA ALA A 326 -2.36 -19.07 -17.53
C ALA A 326 -3.65 -19.90 -17.42
N SER A 327 -3.56 -21.23 -17.35
CA SER A 327 -4.72 -22.11 -17.16
C SER A 327 -5.44 -21.85 -15.84
N THR A 328 -4.69 -21.56 -14.78
CA THR A 328 -5.23 -21.19 -13.46
C THR A 328 -6.00 -19.87 -13.57
N LEU A 329 -5.42 -18.86 -14.21
CA LEU A 329 -6.10 -17.58 -14.44
C LEU A 329 -7.37 -17.74 -15.25
N MET A 330 -7.34 -18.52 -16.33
CA MET A 330 -8.52 -18.77 -17.17
C MET A 330 -9.65 -19.36 -16.31
N THR A 331 -9.34 -20.38 -15.51
CA THR A 331 -10.29 -20.97 -14.55
C THR A 331 -10.84 -19.91 -13.59
N ILE A 332 -9.97 -19.08 -13.00
CA ILE A 332 -10.37 -18.04 -12.05
C ILE A 332 -11.30 -17.03 -12.72
N PHE A 333 -10.92 -16.43 -13.85
CA PHE A 333 -11.73 -15.42 -14.54
C PHE A 333 -13.03 -15.99 -15.12
N GLU A 334 -13.03 -17.23 -15.60
CA GLU A 334 -14.26 -17.92 -16.04
C GLU A 334 -15.25 -18.10 -14.89
N LYS A 335 -14.75 -18.51 -13.72
CA LYS A 335 -15.57 -18.81 -12.55
C LYS A 335 -15.88 -17.58 -11.68
N LEU A 336 -15.08 -16.52 -11.76
CA LEU A 336 -15.19 -15.26 -11.00
C LEU A 336 -15.22 -14.06 -11.97
N ARG A 337 -16.27 -14.00 -12.80
CA ARG A 337 -16.42 -13.05 -13.91
C ARG A 337 -16.39 -11.56 -13.53
N ARG A 338 -16.49 -11.22 -12.24
CA ARG A 338 -16.49 -9.85 -11.73
C ARG A 338 -15.08 -9.30 -11.48
N LEU A 339 -14.07 -10.16 -11.47
CA LEU A 339 -12.69 -9.76 -11.21
C LEU A 339 -12.17 -8.90 -12.36
N GLU A 340 -11.60 -7.75 -11.99
CA GLU A 340 -10.86 -6.85 -12.88
C GLU A 340 -9.40 -7.27 -12.95
N GLU A 341 -8.84 -7.77 -11.84
CA GLU A 341 -7.44 -8.14 -11.74
C GLU A 341 -7.22 -9.38 -10.88
N VAL A 342 -6.31 -10.25 -11.32
CA VAL A 342 -5.79 -11.37 -10.54
C VAL A 342 -4.27 -11.34 -10.52
N ARG A 343 -3.68 -11.47 -9.33
CA ARG A 343 -2.24 -11.62 -9.12
C ARG A 343 -1.96 -13.05 -8.63
N LEU A 344 -1.05 -13.76 -9.29
CA LEU A 344 -0.56 -15.07 -8.85
C LEU A 344 0.92 -14.95 -8.46
N GLY A 345 1.20 -14.92 -7.16
CA GLY A 345 2.53 -14.64 -6.65
C GLY A 345 3.02 -13.23 -6.95
N ARG A 346 4.34 -13.05 -6.95
CA ARG A 346 4.97 -11.71 -7.10
C ARG A 346 5.12 -11.28 -8.55
N HIS A 347 5.14 -12.25 -9.46
CA HIS A 347 5.63 -12.05 -10.82
C HIS A 347 4.54 -12.11 -11.88
N PHE A 348 3.33 -12.54 -11.51
CA PHE A 348 2.26 -12.76 -12.47
C PHE A 348 1.05 -11.92 -12.14
N ARG A 349 0.67 -11.06 -13.07
CA ARG A 349 -0.47 -10.15 -12.94
C ARG A 349 -1.30 -10.21 -14.19
N ALA A 350 -2.61 -10.29 -14.03
CA ALA A 350 -3.53 -10.36 -15.14
C ALA A 350 -4.74 -9.45 -14.94
N TRP A 351 -5.23 -8.92 -16.04
CA TRP A 351 -6.38 -8.03 -16.09
C TRP A 351 -7.42 -8.58 -17.04
N ALA A 352 -8.68 -8.48 -16.61
CA ALA A 352 -9.82 -8.65 -17.48
C ALA A 352 -10.24 -7.28 -18.02
N SER A 353 -10.20 -7.14 -19.34
CA SER A 353 -10.86 -6.01 -20.01
C SER A 353 -12.17 -6.50 -20.61
N SER A 354 -13.27 -5.92 -20.15
CA SER A 354 -14.55 -5.99 -20.84
C SER A 354 -14.50 -4.96 -21.96
N GLU A 355 -14.24 -5.40 -23.20
CA GLU A 355 -14.35 -4.49 -24.33
C GLU A 355 -15.83 -4.13 -24.49
N ALA A 356 -16.16 -2.85 -24.29
CA ALA A 356 -17.52 -2.30 -24.37
C ALA A 356 -18.23 -2.56 -25.72
N HIS A 357 -17.53 -3.11 -26.72
CA HIS A 357 -18.03 -3.36 -28.07
C HIS A 357 -18.42 -4.83 -28.31
N ARG A 358 -18.21 -5.74 -27.34
CA ARG A 358 -18.65 -7.14 -27.41
C ARG A 358 -19.10 -7.65 -26.04
N PRO A 359 -20.38 -7.50 -25.67
CA PRO A 359 -20.90 -8.09 -24.44
C PRO A 359 -20.67 -9.61 -24.46
N GLY A 360 -19.99 -10.12 -23.43
CA GLY A 360 -19.66 -11.54 -23.30
C GLY A 360 -18.24 -11.94 -23.70
N GLN A 361 -17.35 -11.04 -24.12
CA GLN A 361 -15.94 -11.39 -24.40
C GLN A 361 -15.02 -10.84 -23.29
N ILE A 362 -14.33 -11.72 -22.56
CA ILE A 362 -13.28 -11.30 -21.61
C ILE A 362 -11.94 -11.39 -22.32
N THR A 363 -11.30 -10.22 -22.54
CA THR A 363 -9.90 -10.18 -22.97
C THR A 363 -9.02 -10.21 -21.74
N LEU A 364 -8.23 -11.27 -21.60
CA LEU A 364 -7.19 -11.35 -20.59
C LEU A 364 -5.87 -10.83 -21.14
N ARG A 365 -5.25 -9.93 -20.39
CA ARG A 365 -3.85 -9.55 -20.57
C ARG A 365 -3.10 -9.96 -19.33
N TRP A 366 -1.90 -10.49 -19.47
CA TRP A 366 -1.04 -10.75 -18.32
C TRP A 366 0.39 -10.36 -18.57
N GLU A 367 1.07 -9.98 -17.50
CA GLU A 367 2.47 -9.61 -17.45
C GLU A 367 3.23 -10.56 -16.54
N ILE A 368 4.44 -10.93 -16.99
CA ILE A 368 5.41 -11.72 -16.23
C ILE A 368 6.59 -10.81 -15.92
N ASN A 369 6.80 -10.50 -14.65
CA ASN A 369 7.98 -9.75 -14.22
C ASN A 369 9.06 -10.71 -13.74
N CYS A 370 10.08 -10.99 -14.55
CA CYS A 370 11.11 -11.99 -14.24
C CYS A 370 12.15 -11.57 -13.18
N GLY A 371 12.02 -10.41 -12.52
CA GLY A 371 12.87 -10.02 -11.38
C GLY A 371 14.36 -9.77 -11.69
N LEU A 372 14.76 -9.75 -12.95
CA LEU A 372 16.13 -9.47 -13.38
C LEU A 372 16.27 -7.97 -13.75
N THR A 373 17.17 -7.28 -13.04
CA THR A 373 17.38 -5.82 -13.00
C THR A 373 18.00 -5.18 -14.25
N ARG A 374 17.70 -5.67 -15.46
CA ARG A 374 18.10 -4.97 -16.69
C ARG A 374 16.99 -5.03 -17.73
N SER A 375 16.43 -3.84 -18.03
CA SER A 375 15.68 -3.49 -19.25
C SER A 375 15.34 -4.70 -20.12
N GLN A 376 14.25 -5.41 -19.79
CA GLN A 376 13.77 -6.51 -20.62
C GLN A 376 12.26 -6.47 -20.78
N THR A 377 11.91 -6.85 -22.00
CA THR A 377 10.60 -6.89 -22.65
C THR A 377 9.51 -7.47 -21.76
N LEU A 378 8.48 -6.65 -21.48
CA LEU A 378 7.18 -7.12 -21.00
C LEU A 378 6.61 -8.08 -22.05
N TYR A 379 6.54 -9.37 -21.73
CA TYR A 379 5.81 -10.34 -22.54
C TYR A 379 4.32 -10.21 -22.23
N CYS A 380 3.63 -9.36 -23.00
CA CYS A 380 2.19 -9.23 -22.94
C CYS A 380 1.55 -10.31 -23.82
N ASN A 381 0.92 -11.30 -23.20
CA ASN A 381 0.12 -12.29 -23.90
C ASN A 381 -1.37 -11.94 -23.78
N ARG A 382 -2.16 -12.28 -24.81
CA ARG A 382 -3.60 -12.01 -24.89
C ARG A 382 -4.37 -13.30 -25.11
N ALA A 383 -5.32 -13.61 -24.23
CA ALA A 383 -6.30 -14.67 -24.44
C ALA A 383 -7.71 -14.10 -24.48
N THR A 384 -8.59 -14.73 -25.26
CA THR A 384 -10.01 -14.41 -25.30
C THR A 384 -10.78 -15.59 -24.70
N ILE A 385 -11.58 -15.32 -23.67
CA ILE A 385 -12.53 -16.28 -23.12
C ILE A 385 -13.89 -16.02 -23.77
N TYR A 386 -14.50 -17.08 -24.30
CA TYR A 386 -15.92 -17.10 -24.67
C TYR A 386 -16.66 -17.84 -23.55
N PRO A 387 -17.55 -17.19 -22.80
CA PRO A 387 -18.29 -17.82 -21.73
C PRO A 387 -19.25 -18.84 -22.33
N GLU A 388 -19.14 -20.09 -21.88
CA GLU A 388 -20.22 -21.05 -22.05
C GLU A 388 -21.44 -20.52 -21.26
N THR A 389 -22.58 -20.44 -21.95
CA THR A 389 -23.87 -20.10 -21.36
C THR A 389 -24.34 -21.28 -20.52
N ASP A 390 -23.98 -21.29 -19.24
CA ASP A 390 -24.69 -22.10 -18.25
C ASP A 390 -26.02 -21.39 -17.94
N ASP A 391 -27.09 -21.98 -18.48
CA ASP A 391 -28.50 -21.66 -18.24
C ASP A 391 -28.88 -21.92 -16.77
N ALA A 392 -28.45 -21.08 -15.83
CA ALA A 392 -29.00 -21.07 -14.45
C ALA A 392 -28.66 -19.81 -13.62
N CYS A 393 -28.27 -18.71 -14.24
CA CYS A 393 -28.21 -17.41 -13.57
C CYS A 393 -28.80 -16.38 -14.49
N SER A 394 -30.09 -16.11 -14.27
CA SER A 394 -30.73 -14.88 -14.73
C SER A 394 -29.80 -13.71 -14.43
N LEU A 395 -29.18 -13.19 -15.48
CA LEU A 395 -28.62 -11.86 -15.51
C LEU A 395 -29.77 -10.92 -15.16
N THR A 396 -29.92 -10.55 -13.88
CA THR A 396 -30.38 -9.20 -13.59
C THR A 396 -29.23 -8.31 -14.02
N THR A 397 -29.34 -7.89 -15.27
CA THR A 397 -28.49 -6.88 -15.88
C THR A 397 -28.53 -5.63 -15.02
N ILE A 398 -27.38 -4.97 -14.94
CA ILE A 398 -27.01 -3.55 -14.74
C ILE A 398 -28.13 -2.48 -14.57
N ASP A 399 -29.39 -2.76 -14.88
CA ASP A 399 -30.55 -1.89 -14.68
C ASP A 399 -30.90 -1.70 -13.19
N ASP A 400 -30.67 -2.68 -12.30
CA ASP A 400 -30.97 -2.52 -10.86
C ASP A 400 -30.06 -1.48 -10.17
N ASP A 401 -28.80 -1.36 -10.60
CA ASP A 401 -27.87 -0.34 -10.09
C ASP A 401 -28.16 1.05 -10.71
N LEU A 402 -28.69 1.10 -11.94
CA LEU A 402 -29.13 2.35 -12.56
C LEU A 402 -30.45 2.86 -11.97
N GLU A 403 -31.42 2.00 -11.65
CA GLU A 403 -32.64 2.41 -10.93
C GLU A 403 -32.35 2.85 -9.49
N ALA A 404 -31.38 2.22 -8.80
CA ALA A 404 -30.97 2.67 -7.47
C ALA A 404 -30.26 4.05 -7.51
N ILE A 405 -29.46 4.30 -8.57
CA ILE A 405 -28.81 5.60 -8.79
C ILE A 405 -29.80 6.66 -9.29
N LEU A 406 -30.80 6.29 -10.08
CA LEU A 406 -31.83 7.21 -10.56
C LEU A 406 -32.87 7.55 -9.48
N SER A 407 -33.25 6.59 -8.61
CA SER A 407 -34.18 6.89 -7.51
C SER A 407 -33.53 7.77 -6.42
N THR A 408 -32.23 7.62 -6.17
CA THR A 408 -31.49 8.54 -5.28
C THR A 408 -31.26 9.93 -5.91
N ALA A 409 -31.18 10.02 -7.24
CA ALA A 409 -31.11 11.30 -7.95
C ALA A 409 -32.46 12.05 -7.97
N GLU A 410 -33.59 11.35 -8.11
CA GLU A 410 -34.93 11.95 -8.06
C GLU A 410 -35.30 12.46 -6.66
N ASP A 411 -34.92 11.74 -5.60
CA ASP A 411 -35.11 12.22 -4.22
C ASP A 411 -34.25 13.47 -3.92
N SER A 412 -33.05 13.54 -4.49
CA SER A 412 -32.14 14.69 -4.35
C SER A 412 -32.62 15.92 -5.13
N ALA A 413 -33.29 15.74 -6.27
CA ALA A 413 -33.87 16.82 -7.05
C ALA A 413 -35.13 17.42 -6.37
N SER A 414 -35.86 16.63 -5.57
CA SER A 414 -37.02 17.12 -4.81
C SER A 414 -36.64 18.07 -3.66
N ILE A 415 -35.44 17.92 -3.09
CA ILE A 415 -34.90 18.76 -2.01
C ILE A 415 -34.52 20.15 -2.55
N PHE A 416 -34.04 20.25 -3.79
CA PHE A 416 -33.72 21.54 -4.41
C PHE A 416 -34.93 22.28 -5.00
N SER A 417 -36.05 21.62 -5.27
CA SER A 417 -37.28 22.32 -5.71
C SER A 417 -38.11 22.92 -4.57
N ARG A 418 -37.87 22.52 -3.31
CA ARG A 418 -38.57 23.07 -2.14
C ARG A 418 -37.88 24.29 -1.50
N ALA A 419 -36.64 24.59 -1.87
CA ALA A 419 -35.91 25.74 -1.34
C ALA A 419 -36.33 27.09 -1.98
N ASP A 420 -36.95 27.08 -3.16
CA ASP A 420 -37.35 28.31 -3.89
C ASP A 420 -38.79 28.80 -3.60
N THR A 421 -39.46 28.26 -2.56
CA THR A 421 -40.81 28.70 -2.15
C THR A 421 -40.91 29.30 -0.74
N LEU A 422 -39.78 29.63 -0.09
CA LEU A 422 -39.78 30.35 1.20
C LEU A 422 -39.01 31.68 1.14
N ALA A 423 -39.24 32.44 0.08
CA ALA A 423 -38.90 33.85 0.02
C ALA A 423 -40.04 34.63 -0.64
N PHE A 424 -41.13 34.85 0.11
CA PHE A 424 -41.98 36.04 0.08
C PHE A 424 -42.67 36.23 1.42
#